data_AF-A0A0X8JSH5-F1
#
_entry.id   AF-A0A0X8JSH5-F1
#
_cell.length_a   1.000
_cell.length_b   1.000
_cell.length_c   1.000
_cell.angle_alpha   90.00
_cell.angle_beta   90.00
_cell.angle_gamma   90.00
#
_symmetry.space_group_name_H-M   'P 1'
#
loop_
_entity.id
_entity.type
_entity.pdbx_description
1 polymer ?
#
loop_
_entity_poly.entity_id
_entity_poly.type
_entity_poly.pdbx_seq_one_letter_code
_entity_poly.pdbx_strand_id
1 'polypeptide(L)'
;MKNKTFKNYNKRIFLFFLFLMFSLTLHAQSSASKYKWYSPKQIIQNMDKLQPGDILILSKRPTLRSMWGHAAVLNEHKKIVEFPAYSIGYSESPIYAWQNLKRQVAVFRLKNIDDNFKNALFHEIDETITKPYGITFNKNFDKRLYCSQFIYIVFKKAGLKVGKIINLDSNGGGMVMPYDIMNSKLLENIVF
;
A
#
# COMPACT_ATOMS: atom_id res chain seq x y z
N MET A 1 -23.50 48.14 -6.17
CA MET A 1 -22.69 47.24 -7.03
C MET A 1 -21.84 46.18 -6.30
N LYS A 2 -21.53 46.29 -4.99
CA LYS A 2 -20.67 45.32 -4.27
C LYS A 2 -21.28 43.94 -3.99
N ASN A 3 -22.61 43.79 -3.98
CA ASN A 3 -23.28 42.52 -3.64
C ASN A 3 -23.31 41.45 -4.74
N LYS A 4 -23.23 41.82 -6.02
CA LYS A 4 -23.24 40.84 -7.14
C LYS A 4 -21.89 40.12 -7.27
N THR A 5 -20.79 40.82 -7.05
CA THR A 5 -19.42 40.30 -7.17
C THR A 5 -19.09 39.30 -6.06
N PHE A 6 -19.46 39.61 -4.81
CA PHE A 6 -19.26 38.72 -3.66
C PHE A 6 -20.05 37.40 -3.78
N LYS A 7 -21.29 37.47 -4.28
CA LYS A 7 -22.16 36.29 -4.52
C LYS A 7 -21.58 35.36 -5.59
N ASN A 8 -20.89 35.91 -6.60
CA ASN A 8 -20.22 35.14 -7.65
C ASN A 8 -18.94 34.42 -7.16
N TYR A 9 -18.18 35.02 -6.24
CA TYR A 9 -17.01 34.37 -5.62
C TYR A 9 -17.41 33.16 -4.77
N ASN A 10 -18.45 33.30 -3.93
CA ASN A 10 -18.96 32.20 -3.11
C ASN A 10 -19.52 31.06 -3.97
N LYS A 11 -20.17 31.36 -5.10
CA LYS A 11 -20.64 30.35 -6.06
C LYS A 11 -19.49 29.59 -6.72
N ARG A 12 -18.40 30.28 -7.09
CA ARG A 12 -17.20 29.65 -7.68
C ARG A 12 -16.46 28.76 -6.68
N ILE A 13 -16.32 29.20 -5.43
CA ILE A 13 -15.72 28.41 -4.34
C ILE A 13 -16.57 27.16 -4.07
N PHE A 14 -17.89 27.32 -3.96
CA PHE A 14 -18.81 26.19 -3.79
C PHE A 14 -18.73 25.20 -4.95
N LEU A 15 -18.69 25.67 -6.20
CA LEU A 15 -18.51 24.82 -7.39
C LEU A 15 -17.16 24.10 -7.39
N PHE A 16 -16.09 24.75 -6.92
CA PHE A 16 -14.79 24.12 -6.75
C PHE A 16 -14.82 23.00 -5.71
N PHE A 17 -15.44 23.23 -4.55
CA PHE A 17 -15.61 22.17 -3.54
C PHE A 17 -16.52 21.05 -4.03
N LEU A 18 -17.57 21.35 -4.79
CA LEU A 18 -18.45 20.35 -5.40
C LEU A 18 -17.70 19.52 -6.45
N PHE A 19 -16.88 20.16 -7.30
CA PHE A 19 -16.02 19.48 -8.26
C PHE A 19 -14.93 18.65 -7.59
N LEU A 20 -14.35 19.15 -6.48
CA LEU A 20 -13.36 18.43 -5.69
C LEU A 20 -13.97 17.19 -5.03
N MET A 21 -15.16 17.32 -4.44
CA MET A 21 -15.89 16.20 -3.87
C MET A 21 -16.30 15.19 -4.95
N PHE A 22 -16.79 15.66 -6.11
CA PHE A 22 -17.19 14.80 -7.23
C PHE A 22 -15.99 14.03 -7.82
N SER A 23 -14.85 14.69 -8.02
CA SER A 23 -13.60 14.05 -8.49
C SER A 23 -13.05 13.04 -7.48
N LEU A 24 -13.17 13.29 -6.18
CA LEU A 24 -12.85 12.32 -5.13
C LEU A 24 -13.78 11.10 -5.15
N THR A 25 -15.08 11.27 -5.45
CA THR A 25 -16.02 10.14 -5.56
C THR A 25 -15.79 9.27 -6.79
N LEU A 26 -15.45 9.87 -7.95
CA LEU A 26 -15.16 9.11 -9.18
C LEU A 26 -13.87 8.29 -9.08
N HIS A 27 -12.85 8.79 -8.39
CA HIS A 27 -11.60 8.05 -8.14
C HIS A 27 -11.78 6.87 -7.17
N ALA A 28 -12.82 6.88 -6.34
CA ALA A 28 -13.10 5.79 -5.42
C ALA A 28 -13.74 4.58 -6.14
N GLN A 29 -14.49 4.81 -7.21
CA GLN A 29 -15.31 3.78 -7.86
C GLN A 29 -14.53 2.94 -8.91
N SER A 30 -13.43 3.46 -9.47
CA SER A 30 -12.71 2.82 -10.58
C SER A 30 -11.78 1.66 -10.21
N SER A 31 -11.62 1.36 -8.91
CA SER A 31 -10.64 0.34 -8.44
C SER A 31 -11.25 -1.00 -8.04
N ALA A 32 -12.58 -1.12 -8.04
CA ALA A 32 -13.26 -2.34 -7.60
C ALA A 32 -13.30 -3.46 -8.67
N SER A 33 -13.21 -3.15 -9.97
CA SER A 33 -13.36 -4.16 -11.04
C SER A 33 -12.05 -4.78 -11.54
N LYS A 34 -10.89 -4.11 -11.36
CA LYS A 34 -9.62 -4.54 -11.94
C LYS A 34 -8.94 -5.69 -11.18
N TYR A 35 -9.12 -5.74 -9.86
CA TYR A 35 -8.40 -6.68 -9.00
C TYR A 35 -9.37 -7.51 -8.16
N LYS A 36 -8.94 -8.72 -7.83
CA LYS A 36 -9.63 -9.61 -6.92
C LYS A 36 -9.37 -9.17 -5.48
N TRP A 37 -10.47 -8.96 -4.77
CA TRP A 37 -10.51 -8.57 -3.37
C TRP A 37 -11.14 -9.68 -2.53
N TYR A 38 -10.60 -9.89 -1.33
CA TYR A 38 -11.04 -10.90 -0.39
C TYR A 38 -11.39 -10.27 0.96
N SER A 39 -12.26 -10.91 1.71
CA SER A 39 -12.36 -10.67 3.15
C SER A 39 -11.14 -11.27 3.89
N PRO A 40 -10.78 -10.78 5.08
CA PRO A 40 -9.70 -11.39 5.86
C PRO A 40 -9.96 -12.85 6.22
N LYS A 41 -11.24 -13.24 6.40
CA LYS A 41 -11.62 -14.64 6.60
C LYS A 41 -11.23 -15.51 5.39
N GLN A 42 -11.47 -15.02 4.17
CA GLN A 42 -11.08 -15.74 2.95
C GLN A 42 -9.54 -15.81 2.81
N ILE A 43 -8.82 -14.76 3.20
CA ILE A 43 -7.34 -14.80 3.25
C ILE A 43 -6.87 -15.91 4.20
N ILE A 44 -7.43 -15.97 5.41
CA ILE A 44 -7.07 -16.98 6.41
C ILE A 44 -7.41 -18.40 5.91
N GLN A 45 -8.58 -18.58 5.28
CA GLN A 45 -9.02 -19.86 4.72
C GLN A 45 -8.13 -20.36 3.57
N ASN A 46 -7.41 -19.45 2.89
CA ASN A 46 -6.52 -19.77 1.76
C ASN A 46 -5.04 -19.50 2.12
N MET A 47 -4.68 -19.58 3.41
CA MET A 47 -3.31 -19.26 3.85
C MET A 47 -2.24 -20.22 3.32
N ASP A 48 -2.64 -21.42 2.92
CA ASP A 48 -1.83 -22.42 2.24
C ASP A 48 -1.33 -21.92 0.88
N LYS A 49 -2.17 -21.16 0.15
CA LYS A 49 -1.86 -20.59 -1.17
C LYS A 49 -0.99 -19.32 -1.12
N LEU A 50 -0.88 -18.71 0.06
CA LEU A 50 -0.01 -17.56 0.28
C LEU A 50 1.46 -17.98 0.31
N GLN A 51 2.33 -17.12 -0.20
CA GLN A 51 3.77 -17.33 -0.23
C GLN A 51 4.51 -16.23 0.52
N PRO A 52 5.66 -16.54 1.14
CA PRO A 52 6.60 -15.52 1.60
C PRO A 52 6.93 -14.53 0.49
N GLY A 53 6.91 -13.24 0.82
CA GLY A 53 7.07 -12.13 -0.12
C GLY A 53 5.77 -11.65 -0.78
N ASP A 54 4.62 -12.30 -0.57
CA ASP A 54 3.34 -11.77 -1.03
C ASP A 54 3.03 -10.42 -0.36
N ILE A 55 2.62 -9.44 -1.16
CA ILE A 55 2.21 -8.11 -0.73
C ILE A 55 0.71 -8.12 -0.49
N LEU A 56 0.30 -7.65 0.69
CA LEU A 56 -1.10 -7.50 1.06
C LEU A 56 -1.49 -6.02 1.02
N ILE A 57 -2.52 -5.68 0.25
CA ILE A 57 -3.06 -4.32 0.17
C ILE A 57 -4.46 -4.29 0.78
N LEU A 58 -4.69 -3.44 1.78
CA LEU A 58 -6.02 -3.19 2.33
C LEU A 58 -6.75 -2.11 1.54
N SER A 59 -8.04 -2.34 1.27
CA SER A 59 -8.89 -1.42 0.52
C SER A 59 -9.04 -0.06 1.22
N LYS A 60 -9.22 1.01 0.42
CA LYS A 60 -9.51 2.36 0.92
C LYS A 60 -10.81 2.40 1.73
N ARG A 61 -10.90 3.36 2.64
CA ARG A 61 -12.09 3.63 3.46
C ARG A 61 -12.27 5.14 3.67
N PRO A 62 -13.50 5.62 3.91
CA PRO A 62 -13.77 7.05 4.10
C PRO A 62 -13.39 7.53 5.52
N THR A 63 -12.17 7.23 5.97
CA THR A 63 -11.60 7.80 7.20
C THR A 63 -10.20 8.32 6.93
N LEU A 64 -9.78 9.38 7.63
CA LEU A 64 -8.49 10.05 7.40
C LEU A 64 -7.30 9.09 7.41
N ARG A 65 -7.32 8.08 8.30
CA ARG A 65 -6.23 7.10 8.42
C ARG A 65 -6.25 6.00 7.36
N SER A 66 -7.37 5.76 6.69
CA SER A 66 -7.53 4.60 5.79
C SER A 66 -8.00 4.95 4.38
N MET A 67 -8.14 6.25 4.06
CA MET A 67 -8.52 6.75 2.74
C MET A 67 -7.50 6.42 1.63
N TRP A 68 -6.27 6.09 1.98
CA TRP A 68 -5.20 5.75 1.04
C TRP A 68 -4.97 4.25 0.87
N GLY A 69 -5.66 3.41 1.64
CA GLY A 69 -5.39 1.98 1.71
C GLY A 69 -4.43 1.64 2.86
N HIS A 70 -3.74 0.52 2.76
CA HIS A 70 -2.60 0.13 3.61
C HIS A 70 -1.82 -0.97 2.91
N ALA A 71 -0.53 -1.11 3.18
CA ALA A 71 0.32 -2.11 2.55
C ALA A 71 1.14 -2.87 3.59
N ALA A 72 1.25 -4.18 3.39
CA ALA A 72 2.05 -5.10 4.19
C ALA A 72 2.70 -6.15 3.29
N VAL A 73 3.67 -6.90 3.81
CA VAL A 73 4.30 -8.04 3.13
C VAL A 73 4.35 -9.24 4.07
N LEU A 74 4.27 -10.44 3.50
CA LEU A 74 4.50 -11.68 4.24
C LEU A 74 6.00 -11.97 4.36
N ASN A 75 6.51 -12.16 5.57
CA ASN A 75 7.89 -12.61 5.78
C ASN A 75 8.07 -14.11 5.48
N GLU A 76 9.28 -14.64 5.72
CA GLU A 76 9.63 -16.06 5.54
C GLU A 76 8.70 -17.03 6.28
N HIS A 77 8.13 -16.59 7.41
CA HIS A 77 7.20 -17.36 8.23
C HIS A 77 5.72 -17.08 7.92
N LYS A 78 5.42 -16.41 6.80
CA LYS A 78 4.07 -15.95 6.41
C LYS A 78 3.37 -15.09 7.46
N LYS A 79 4.13 -14.37 8.29
CA LYS A 79 3.60 -13.34 9.17
C LYS A 79 3.51 -12.02 8.41
N ILE A 80 2.52 -11.22 8.75
CA ILE A 80 2.30 -9.88 8.22
C ILE A 80 3.34 -8.94 8.84
N VAL A 81 4.20 -8.38 8.01
CA VAL A 81 5.15 -7.33 8.38
C VAL A 81 4.71 -6.00 7.78
N GLU A 82 4.62 -4.98 8.61
CA GLU A 82 4.07 -3.69 8.23
C GLU A 82 4.53 -2.53 9.11
N PHE A 83 4.22 -1.31 8.64
CA PHE A 83 4.37 -0.06 9.40
C PHE A 83 2.97 0.56 9.58
N PRO A 84 2.21 0.17 10.62
CA PRO A 84 0.77 0.44 10.69
C PRO A 84 0.44 1.86 11.18
N ALA A 85 1.24 2.44 12.06
CA ALA A 85 0.99 3.78 12.62
C ALA A 85 2.21 4.39 13.32
N TYR A 86 2.13 5.70 13.60
CA TYR A 86 3.18 6.53 14.21
C TYR A 86 3.73 5.98 15.53
N SER A 87 2.86 5.45 16.39
CA SER A 87 3.22 4.93 17.71
C SER A 87 3.70 3.47 17.72
N ILE A 88 3.76 2.82 16.55
CA ILE A 88 4.07 1.38 16.45
C ILE A 88 5.41 1.18 15.73
N GLY A 89 5.65 1.89 14.63
CA GLY A 89 6.85 1.62 13.82
C GLY A 89 6.73 0.29 13.08
N TYR A 90 7.80 -0.50 13.06
CA TYR A 90 7.79 -1.88 12.57
C TYR A 90 6.82 -2.75 13.40
N SER A 91 6.03 -3.57 12.72
CA SER A 91 5.13 -4.53 13.36
C SER A 91 5.17 -5.84 12.59
N GLU A 92 5.33 -6.95 13.32
CA GLU A 92 5.19 -8.30 12.81
C GLU A 92 4.04 -8.98 13.54
N SER A 93 3.08 -9.54 12.79
CA SER A 93 1.91 -10.18 13.37
C SER A 93 1.49 -11.41 12.57
N PRO A 94 0.90 -12.43 13.21
CA PRO A 94 0.36 -13.58 12.49
C PRO A 94 -0.83 -13.17 11.62
N ILE A 95 -1.11 -13.93 10.56
CA ILE A 95 -2.16 -13.58 9.59
C ILE A 95 -3.56 -13.44 10.20
N TYR A 96 -3.84 -14.17 11.28
CA TYR A 96 -5.10 -14.09 12.01
C TYR A 96 -5.28 -12.78 12.79
N ALA A 97 -4.24 -11.97 12.97
CA ALA A 97 -4.37 -10.62 13.53
C ALA A 97 -5.35 -9.74 12.71
N TRP A 98 -5.51 -10.05 11.42
CA TRP A 98 -6.43 -9.35 10.53
C TRP A 98 -7.84 -9.94 10.50
N GLN A 99 -8.15 -11.02 11.23
CA GLN A 99 -9.42 -11.76 11.14
C GLN A 99 -10.66 -10.88 11.29
N ASN A 100 -10.61 -9.87 12.17
CA ASN A 100 -11.73 -8.98 12.49
C ASN A 100 -11.68 -7.63 11.75
N LEU A 101 -10.73 -7.45 10.82
CA LEU A 101 -10.69 -6.23 10.00
C LEU A 101 -11.91 -6.19 9.07
N LYS A 102 -12.73 -5.15 9.20
CA LYS A 102 -13.87 -4.93 8.27
C LYS A 102 -13.41 -4.36 6.90
N ARG A 103 -12.24 -4.72 6.38
CA ARG A 103 -11.63 -4.22 5.12
C ARG A 103 -11.44 -5.36 4.15
N GLN A 104 -11.42 -5.06 2.86
CA GLN A 104 -11.00 -6.05 1.87
C GLN A 104 -9.48 -6.07 1.73
N VAL A 105 -8.94 -7.22 1.36
CA VAL A 105 -7.52 -7.48 1.12
C VAL A 105 -7.35 -7.93 -0.32
N ALA A 106 -6.45 -7.30 -1.05
CA ALA A 106 -5.94 -7.82 -2.32
C ALA A 106 -4.52 -8.33 -2.11
N VAL A 107 -4.20 -9.45 -2.75
CA VAL A 107 -2.90 -10.13 -2.63
C VAL A 107 -2.16 -9.99 -3.94
N PHE A 108 -0.88 -9.62 -3.86
CA PHE A 108 -0.01 -9.42 -5.00
C PHE A 108 1.30 -10.16 -4.82
N ARG A 109 1.80 -10.74 -5.91
CA ARG A 109 3.09 -11.42 -5.95
C ARG A 109 3.99 -10.80 -7.00
N LEU A 110 5.28 -10.71 -6.70
CA LEU A 110 6.27 -10.30 -7.69
C LEU A 110 6.46 -11.41 -8.72
N LYS A 111 6.31 -11.09 -10.01
CA LYS A 111 6.53 -12.03 -11.10
C LYS A 111 7.99 -12.48 -11.13
N ASN A 112 8.21 -13.75 -11.46
CA ASN A 112 9.55 -14.35 -11.63
C ASN A 112 10.46 -14.20 -10.39
N ILE A 113 9.87 -14.38 -9.20
CA ILE A 113 10.63 -14.39 -7.95
C ILE A 113 11.43 -15.69 -7.83
N ASP A 114 12.74 -15.56 -7.56
CA ASP A 114 13.64 -16.67 -7.26
C ASP A 114 14.12 -16.60 -5.80
N ASP A 115 14.78 -17.65 -5.33
CA ASP A 115 15.19 -17.74 -3.93
C ASP A 115 16.30 -16.73 -3.59
N ASN A 116 17.14 -16.34 -4.55
CA ASN A 116 18.10 -15.24 -4.37
C ASN A 116 17.39 -13.92 -4.04
N PHE A 117 16.34 -13.58 -4.79
CA PHE A 117 15.55 -12.39 -4.50
C PHE A 117 14.83 -12.49 -3.15
N LYS A 118 14.25 -13.66 -2.82
CA LYS A 118 13.57 -13.85 -1.52
C LYS A 118 14.54 -13.64 -0.34
N ASN A 119 15.73 -14.24 -0.40
CA ASN A 119 16.74 -14.07 0.64
C ASN A 119 17.15 -12.60 0.78
N ALA A 120 17.36 -11.91 -0.34
CA ALA A 120 17.64 -10.47 -0.32
C ALA A 120 16.47 -9.66 0.23
N LEU A 121 15.23 -10.01 -0.10
CA LEU A 121 14.03 -9.35 0.40
C LEU A 121 13.89 -9.49 1.92
N PHE A 122 14.07 -10.69 2.47
CA PHE A 122 13.94 -10.90 3.92
C PHE A 122 15.06 -10.20 4.69
N HIS A 123 16.30 -10.23 4.18
CA HIS A 123 17.37 -9.39 4.72
C HIS A 123 16.97 -7.90 4.73
N GLU A 124 16.41 -7.36 3.63
CA GLU A 124 16.01 -5.95 3.59
C GLU A 124 14.84 -5.63 4.54
N ILE A 125 13.98 -6.61 4.83
CA ILE A 125 12.91 -6.46 5.82
C ILE A 125 13.50 -6.39 7.23
N ASP A 126 14.47 -7.25 7.57
CA ASP A 126 15.09 -7.30 8.90
C ASP A 126 15.84 -5.99 9.24
N GLU A 127 16.47 -5.38 8.23
CA GLU A 127 17.11 -4.06 8.34
C GLU A 127 16.13 -2.92 8.69
N THR A 128 14.83 -3.18 8.72
CA THR A 128 13.80 -2.19 9.09
C THR A 128 13.24 -2.35 10.49
N ILE A 129 13.59 -3.39 11.25
CA ILE A 129 13.00 -3.71 12.56
C ILE A 129 13.06 -2.53 13.54
N THR A 130 14.16 -1.78 13.55
CA THR A 130 14.36 -0.65 14.48
C THR A 130 13.87 0.69 13.94
N LYS A 131 13.34 0.73 12.71
CA LYS A 131 12.96 1.99 12.07
C LYS A 131 11.64 2.50 12.66
N PRO A 132 11.55 3.81 12.96
CA PRO A 132 10.30 4.41 13.40
C PRO A 132 9.35 4.60 12.22
N TYR A 133 8.07 4.77 12.53
CA TYR A 133 7.09 5.20 11.54
C TYR A 133 7.28 6.68 11.20
N GLY A 134 7.06 7.06 9.94
CA GLY A 134 6.79 8.45 9.61
C GLY A 134 6.52 8.71 8.14
N ILE A 135 5.73 9.75 7.89
CA ILE A 135 5.40 10.20 6.54
C ILE A 135 6.54 11.08 6.02
N THR A 136 6.95 10.83 4.78
CA THR A 136 7.96 11.59 4.05
C THR A 136 7.53 11.78 2.61
N PHE A 137 7.88 12.93 2.03
CA PHE A 137 7.63 13.26 0.63
C PHE A 137 8.79 12.86 -0.31
N ASN A 138 9.80 12.17 0.24
CA ASN A 138 10.88 11.55 -0.52
C ASN A 138 10.81 10.03 -0.33
N LYS A 139 10.37 9.31 -1.37
CA LYS A 139 10.23 7.84 -1.37
C LYS A 139 11.53 7.09 -1.09
N ASN A 140 12.70 7.69 -1.31
CA ASN A 140 13.99 7.08 -1.02
C ASN A 140 14.53 7.41 0.38
N PHE A 141 13.80 8.19 1.18
CA PHE A 141 14.19 8.50 2.55
C PHE A 141 13.89 7.31 3.48
N ASP A 142 14.92 6.67 4.01
CA ASP A 142 14.77 5.39 4.72
C ASP A 142 15.07 5.45 6.22
N LYS A 143 15.13 6.65 6.83
CA LYS A 143 15.31 6.80 8.29
C LYS A 143 14.03 6.61 9.10
N ARG A 144 12.86 6.76 8.47
CA ARG A 144 11.53 6.45 9.00
C ARG A 144 10.64 6.03 7.85
N LEU A 145 9.70 5.13 8.08
CA LEU A 145 8.94 4.51 7.00
C LEU A 145 7.43 4.59 7.29
N TYR A 146 6.65 4.79 6.25
CA TYR A 146 5.22 4.47 6.26
C TYR A 146 4.97 3.20 5.44
N CYS A 147 3.77 2.63 5.57
CA CYS A 147 3.45 1.28 5.10
C CYS A 147 3.89 0.97 3.66
N SER A 148 3.45 1.76 2.68
CA SER A 148 3.79 1.51 1.26
C SER A 148 5.22 1.91 0.90
N GLN A 149 5.81 2.89 1.59
CA GLN A 149 7.22 3.20 1.38
C GLN A 149 8.13 2.07 1.84
N PHE A 150 7.80 1.44 2.98
CA PHE A 150 8.48 0.26 3.46
C PHE A 150 8.53 -0.82 2.37
N ILE A 151 7.37 -1.20 1.82
CA ILE A 151 7.28 -2.17 0.72
C ILE A 151 8.12 -1.75 -0.49
N TYR A 152 7.99 -0.48 -0.91
CA TYR A 152 8.77 0.05 -2.03
C TYR A 152 10.28 -0.10 -1.83
N ILE A 153 10.79 0.30 -0.66
CA ILE A 153 12.22 0.34 -0.38
C ILE A 153 12.78 -1.07 -0.28
N VAL A 154 12.14 -1.99 0.46
CA VAL A 154 12.70 -3.34 0.65
C VAL A 154 12.73 -4.12 -0.65
N PHE A 155 11.69 -4.03 -1.49
CA PHE A 155 11.69 -4.66 -2.81
C PHE A 155 12.71 -4.04 -3.76
N LYS A 156 12.85 -2.71 -3.76
CA LYS A 156 13.84 -2.01 -4.58
C LYS A 156 15.26 -2.40 -4.20
N LYS A 157 15.60 -2.36 -2.91
CA LYS A 157 16.94 -2.71 -2.41
C LYS A 157 17.25 -4.18 -2.62
N ALA A 158 16.28 -5.07 -2.40
CA ALA A 158 16.43 -6.50 -2.69
C ALA A 158 16.72 -6.75 -4.18
N GLY A 159 16.01 -6.04 -5.06
CA GLY A 159 16.28 -6.09 -6.50
C GLY A 159 17.71 -5.69 -6.83
N LEU A 160 18.17 -4.55 -6.30
CA LEU A 160 19.53 -4.06 -6.52
C LEU A 160 20.59 -5.08 -6.06
N LYS A 161 20.38 -5.75 -4.92
CA LYS A 161 21.28 -6.80 -4.41
C LYS A 161 21.43 -7.99 -5.36
N VAL A 162 20.41 -8.31 -6.14
CA VAL A 162 20.43 -9.44 -7.09
C VAL A 162 20.51 -9.00 -8.56
N GLY A 163 20.89 -7.74 -8.81
CA GLY A 163 21.04 -7.20 -10.18
C GLY A 163 19.73 -7.02 -10.95
N LYS A 164 18.58 -6.92 -10.26
CA LYS A 164 17.24 -6.69 -10.85
C LYS A 164 16.73 -5.29 -10.56
N ILE A 165 16.14 -4.63 -11.54
CA ILE A 165 15.47 -3.33 -11.33
C ILE A 165 14.02 -3.59 -10.90
N ILE A 166 13.75 -3.49 -9.61
CA ILE A 166 12.40 -3.60 -9.05
C ILE A 166 11.90 -2.21 -8.64
N ASN A 167 11.02 -1.64 -9.47
CA ASN A 167 10.35 -0.37 -9.19
C ASN A 167 8.84 -0.60 -9.07
N LEU A 168 8.33 -0.68 -7.84
CA LEU A 168 6.91 -0.89 -7.58
C LEU A 168 6.08 0.39 -7.64
N ASP A 169 6.71 1.57 -7.77
CA ASP A 169 5.99 2.83 -7.91
C ASP A 169 5.51 3.02 -9.37
N SER A 170 4.21 2.83 -9.59
CA SER A 170 3.60 2.93 -10.91
C SER A 170 3.48 4.35 -11.47
N ASN A 171 3.52 5.39 -10.62
CA ASN A 171 3.26 6.77 -11.03
C ASN A 171 4.53 7.66 -11.01
N GLY A 172 5.60 7.20 -10.37
CA GLY A 172 6.90 7.87 -10.36
C GLY A 172 7.01 9.06 -9.40
N GLY A 173 5.97 9.34 -8.60
CA GLY A 173 5.87 10.49 -7.71
C GLY A 173 6.87 10.51 -6.54
N GLY A 174 6.83 11.56 -5.74
CA GLY A 174 7.70 11.72 -4.56
C GLY A 174 7.31 10.80 -3.40
N MET A 175 6.06 10.34 -3.36
CA MET A 175 5.52 9.38 -2.40
C MET A 175 5.04 8.13 -3.13
N VAL A 176 5.04 6.99 -2.44
CA VAL A 176 4.49 5.73 -2.97
C VAL A 176 3.26 5.37 -2.16
N MET A 177 2.08 5.40 -2.76
CA MET A 177 0.83 4.99 -2.11
C MET A 177 0.60 3.48 -2.27
N PRO A 178 -0.20 2.84 -1.41
CA PRO A 178 -0.53 1.41 -1.55
C PRO A 178 -1.08 1.04 -2.92
N TYR A 179 -1.86 1.94 -3.53
CA TYR A 179 -2.46 1.72 -4.85
C TYR A 179 -1.46 1.94 -6.00
N ASP A 180 -0.34 2.65 -5.77
CA ASP A 180 0.73 2.75 -6.75
C ASP A 180 1.47 1.42 -6.88
N ILE A 181 1.70 0.74 -5.75
CA ILE A 181 2.23 -0.64 -5.71
C ILE A 181 1.28 -1.58 -6.44
N MET A 182 -0.01 -1.52 -6.09
CA MET A 182 -1.06 -2.34 -6.68
C MET A 182 -1.10 -2.26 -8.22
N ASN A 183 -0.75 -1.09 -8.77
CA ASN A 183 -0.76 -0.84 -10.22
C ASN A 183 0.56 -1.17 -10.92
N SER A 184 1.57 -1.65 -10.20
CA SER A 184 2.84 -2.06 -10.80
C SER A 184 2.66 -3.26 -11.74
N LYS A 185 3.19 -3.15 -12.96
CA LYS A 185 3.18 -4.24 -13.95
C LYS A 185 4.04 -5.44 -13.54
N LEU A 186 4.95 -5.24 -12.59
CA LEU A 186 5.81 -6.29 -12.04
C LEU A 186 5.06 -7.26 -11.13
N LEU A 187 3.87 -6.87 -10.68
CA LEU A 187 3.05 -7.68 -9.80
C LEU A 187 1.96 -8.43 -10.58
N GLU A 188 1.60 -9.60 -10.07
CA GLU A 188 0.38 -10.33 -10.42
C GLU A 188 -0.58 -10.31 -9.25
N ASN A 189 -1.88 -10.18 -9.52
CA ASN A 189 -2.90 -10.26 -8.49
C ASN A 189 -3.29 -11.72 -8.28
N ILE A 190 -3.13 -12.21 -7.05
CA ILE A 190 -3.34 -13.62 -6.74
C ILE A 190 -4.83 -13.94 -6.65
N VAL A 191 -5.22 -14.97 -7.41
CA VAL A 191 -6.55 -15.57 -7.39
C VAL A 191 -6.46 -16.93 -6.70
N PHE A 192 -7.25 -17.12 -5.64
CA PHE A 192 -7.35 -18.37 -4.90
C PHE A 192 -8.45 -19.26 -5.48
#